data_AF-A0A7X8XIU5-F1
#
_entry.id   AF-A0A7X8XIU5-F1
#
_cell.length_a   1.000
_cell.length_b   1.000
_cell.length_c   1.000
_cell.angle_alpha   90.00
_cell.angle_beta   90.00
_cell.angle_gamma   90.00
#
_symmetry.space_group_name_H-M   'P 1'
#
loop_
_entity.id
_entity.type
_entity.pdbx_description
1 polymer ?
#
loop_
_entity_poly.entity_id
_entity_poly.type
_entity_poly.pdbx_seq_one_letter_code
_entity_poly.pdbx_strand_id
1 'polypeptide(L)'
;MIKLFLGNVPTIISTGLIVLFVFFFKEVVSRDAQITKWSSLALRMFLLGFIMSAMSGVKDYSGVAPAIRFGPGNKAFIVLSVLGGIAILLGIWSFISKNQSVHRTIFYALSIIIIIKTVIVEGMRVVKYFIL
;
A
#
# COMPACT_ATOMS: atom_id res chain seq x y z
N MET A 1 -13.11 -18.21 0.11
CA MET A 1 -12.82 -16.79 0.46
C MET A 1 -12.03 -16.62 1.75
N ILE A 2 -12.45 -17.12 2.92
CA ILE A 2 -11.74 -16.86 4.20
C ILE A 2 -10.27 -17.35 4.18
N LYS A 3 -9.98 -18.52 3.59
CA LYS A 3 -8.60 -19.01 3.40
C LYS A 3 -7.71 -18.07 2.56
N LEU A 4 -8.29 -17.18 1.76
CA LEU A 4 -7.57 -16.21 0.91
C LEU A 4 -7.05 -15.02 1.72
N PHE A 5 -7.64 -14.77 2.89
CA PHE A 5 -7.30 -13.69 3.81
C PHE A 5 -6.69 -14.20 5.14
N LEU A 6 -7.01 -15.44 5.54
CA LEU A 6 -6.58 -16.05 6.81
C LEU A 6 -5.87 -17.41 6.64
N GLY A 7 -5.52 -17.80 5.41
CA GLY A 7 -4.99 -19.15 5.15
C GLY A 7 -3.52 -19.37 5.52
N ASN A 8 -2.73 -18.30 5.67
CA ASN A 8 -1.35 -18.37 6.15
C ASN A 8 -0.93 -17.06 6.87
N VAL A 9 0.15 -17.12 7.65
CA VAL A 9 0.64 -15.99 8.46
C VAL A 9 0.89 -14.72 7.62
N PRO A 10 1.58 -14.76 6.46
CA PRO A 10 1.76 -13.59 5.60
C PRO A 10 0.45 -12.95 5.14
N THR A 11 -0.58 -13.77 4.89
CA THR A 11 -1.91 -13.31 4.46
C THR A 11 -2.67 -12.63 5.59
N ILE A 12 -2.60 -13.18 6.80
CA ILE A 12 -3.20 -12.57 8.00
C ILE A 12 -2.58 -11.20 8.25
N ILE A 13 -1.24 -11.11 8.22
CA ILE A 13 -0.52 -9.85 8.44
C ILE A 13 -0.87 -8.83 7.35
N SER A 14 -0.85 -9.24 6.07
CA SER A 14 -1.21 -8.35 4.95
C SER A 14 -2.64 -7.82 5.07
N THR A 15 -3.59 -8.66 5.50
CA THR A 15 -4.99 -8.26 5.70
C THR A 15 -5.11 -7.29 6.87
N GLY A 16 -4.43 -7.57 7.98
CA GLY A 16 -4.37 -6.69 9.14
C GLY A 16 -3.81 -5.30 8.80
N LEU A 17 -2.78 -5.23 7.95
CA LEU A 17 -2.21 -3.96 7.49
C LEU A 17 -3.18 -3.16 6.61
N ILE A 18 -3.97 -3.82 5.75
CA ILE A 18 -5.03 -3.15 4.97
C ILE A 18 -6.08 -2.56 5.90
N VAL A 19 -6.54 -3.33 6.89
CA VAL A 19 -7.51 -2.86 7.88
C VAL A 19 -6.94 -1.67 8.67
N LEU A 20 -5.70 -1.77 9.14
CA LEU A 20 -4.99 -0.68 9.81
C LEU A 20 -4.91 0.57 8.95
N PHE A 21 -4.59 0.43 7.66
CA PHE A 21 -4.58 1.54 6.70
C PHE A 21 -5.95 2.21 6.58
N VAL A 22 -7.04 1.43 6.45
CA VAL A 22 -8.39 1.98 6.32
C VAL A 22 -8.78 2.79 7.57
N PHE A 23 -8.53 2.24 8.77
CA PHE A 23 -8.79 2.95 10.02
C PHE A 23 -7.94 4.21 10.14
N PHE A 24 -6.65 4.11 9.88
CA PHE A 24 -5.72 5.25 9.94
C PHE A 24 -6.11 6.35 8.95
N PHE A 25 -6.42 6.00 7.71
CA PHE A 25 -6.84 6.95 6.68
C PHE A 25 -8.18 7.62 7.05
N LYS A 26 -9.18 6.85 7.45
CA LYS A 26 -10.48 7.38 7.88
C LYS A 26 -10.34 8.36 9.04
N GLU A 27 -9.53 8.00 10.04
CA GLU A 27 -9.27 8.85 11.20
C GLU A 27 -8.63 10.19 10.78
N VAL A 28 -7.60 10.15 9.93
CA VAL A 28 -6.91 11.36 9.44
C VAL A 28 -7.85 12.24 8.64
N VAL A 29 -8.64 11.68 7.72
CA VAL A 29 -9.61 12.44 6.91
C VAL A 29 -10.70 13.06 7.79
N SER A 30 -11.19 12.33 8.80
CA SER A 30 -12.24 12.84 9.70
C SER A 30 -11.79 14.02 10.56
N ARG A 31 -10.48 14.15 10.81
CA ARG A 31 -9.90 15.22 11.61
C ARG A 31 -9.08 16.22 10.79
N ASP A 32 -9.20 16.21 9.46
CA ASP A 32 -8.34 16.97 8.55
C ASP A 32 -8.15 18.44 8.95
N ALA A 33 -9.23 19.14 9.30
CA ALA A 33 -9.19 20.55 9.71
C ALA A 33 -8.46 20.82 11.04
N GLN A 34 -8.29 19.80 11.88
CA GLN A 34 -7.66 19.90 13.21
C GLN A 34 -6.17 19.53 13.19
N ILE A 35 -5.66 19.05 12.05
CA ILE A 35 -4.30 18.52 11.95
C ILE A 35 -3.29 19.64 11.70
N THR A 36 -2.35 19.79 12.65
CA THR A 36 -1.27 20.76 12.58
C THR A 36 0.07 20.15 12.15
N LYS A 37 0.27 18.85 12.37
CA LYS A 37 1.53 18.12 12.10
C LYS A 37 1.39 17.13 10.94
N TRP A 38 1.16 17.64 9.73
CA TRP A 38 1.06 16.82 8.51
C TRP A 38 2.33 16.06 8.19
N SER A 39 3.51 16.58 8.56
CA SER A 39 4.79 15.90 8.34
C SER A 39 4.88 14.54 9.02
N SER A 40 4.41 14.43 10.26
CA SER A 40 4.40 13.14 10.98
C SER A 40 3.44 12.15 10.33
N LEU A 41 2.29 12.62 9.85
CA LEU A 41 1.29 11.76 9.20
C LEU A 41 1.76 11.27 7.83
N ALA A 42 2.39 12.13 7.04
CA ALA A 42 2.99 11.76 5.76
C ALA A 42 4.07 10.68 5.94
N LEU A 43 4.94 10.84 6.96
CA LEU A 43 5.95 9.83 7.29
C LEU A 43 5.34 8.50 7.74
N ARG A 44 4.33 8.53 8.62
CA ARG A 44 3.61 7.32 9.05
C ARG A 44 2.95 6.61 7.87
N MET A 45 2.33 7.37 6.97
CA MET A 45 1.71 6.82 5.76
C MET A 45 2.75 6.21 4.81
N PHE A 46 3.89 6.86 4.63
CA PHE A 46 5.00 6.32 3.86
C PHE A 46 5.51 4.99 4.43
N LEU A 47 5.77 4.94 5.74
CA LEU A 47 6.22 3.72 6.43
C LEU A 47 5.18 2.60 6.33
N LEU A 48 3.90 2.92 6.54
CA LEU A 48 2.82 1.94 6.42
C LEU A 48 2.74 1.38 4.99
N GLY A 49 2.76 2.25 3.97
CA GLY A 49 2.78 1.84 2.58
C GLY A 49 4.00 0.99 2.20
N PHE A 50 5.17 1.34 2.74
CA PHE A 50 6.41 0.57 2.56
C PHE A 50 6.29 -0.84 3.14
N ILE A 51 5.83 -0.96 4.39
CA ILE A 51 5.62 -2.26 5.07
C ILE A 51 4.58 -3.09 4.31
N MET A 52 3.47 -2.49 3.90
CA MET A 52 2.44 -3.16 3.10
C MET A 52 3.00 -3.70 1.78
N SER A 53 3.81 -2.90 1.08
CA SER A 53 4.42 -3.30 -0.19
C SER A 53 5.42 -4.45 0.01
N ALA A 54 6.23 -4.41 1.08
CA ALA A 54 7.16 -5.49 1.43
C ALA A 54 6.42 -6.78 1.78
N MET A 55 5.38 -6.70 2.62
CA MET A 55 4.57 -7.87 3.01
C MET A 55 3.83 -8.49 1.82
N SER A 56 3.37 -7.68 0.86
CA SER A 56 2.80 -8.22 -0.38
C SER A 56 3.82 -9.01 -1.17
N GLY A 57 5.06 -8.51 -1.29
CA GLY A 57 6.15 -9.23 -1.96
C GLY A 57 6.49 -10.56 -1.28
N VAL A 58 6.56 -10.57 0.06
CA VAL A 58 6.78 -11.80 0.85
C VAL A 58 5.64 -12.80 0.67
N LYS A 59 4.38 -12.34 0.67
CA LYS A 59 3.20 -13.18 0.46
C LYS A 59 3.18 -13.79 -0.95
N ASP A 60 3.58 -13.03 -1.97
CA ASP A 60 3.65 -13.54 -3.34
C ASP A 60 4.84 -14.48 -3.55
N TYR A 61 5.98 -14.27 -2.86
CA TYR A 61 7.13 -15.18 -2.91
C TYR A 61 6.91 -16.50 -2.16
N SER A 62 6.23 -16.45 -1.00
CA SER A 62 5.96 -17.62 -0.15
C SER A 62 4.76 -18.47 -0.60
N GLY A 63 3.98 -18.00 -1.57
CA GLY A 63 2.85 -18.74 -2.12
C GLY A 63 3.28 -19.78 -3.16
N VAL A 64 2.69 -20.98 -3.11
CA VAL A 64 2.90 -22.08 -4.09
C VAL A 64 2.57 -21.62 -5.53
N ALA A 65 1.76 -20.58 -5.67
CA ALA A 65 1.53 -19.92 -6.94
C ALA A 65 1.46 -18.39 -6.71
N PRO A 66 2.46 -17.59 -7.12
CA PRO A 66 2.46 -16.15 -6.95
C PRO A 66 1.26 -15.52 -7.68
N ALA A 67 0.59 -14.55 -7.04
CA ALA A 67 -0.49 -13.82 -7.70
C ALA A 67 0.04 -12.96 -8.85
N ILE A 68 1.21 -12.36 -8.64
CA ILE A 68 1.93 -11.54 -9.60
C ILE A 68 3.27 -12.21 -9.88
N ARG A 69 3.51 -12.62 -11.12
CA ARG A 69 4.83 -13.10 -11.55
C ARG A 69 5.76 -11.91 -11.75
N PHE A 70 6.95 -11.97 -11.15
CA PHE A 70 8.01 -10.99 -11.40
C PHE A 70 8.52 -11.16 -12.85
N GLY A 71 8.57 -10.06 -13.61
CA GLY A 71 9.14 -10.09 -14.96
C GLY A 71 8.65 -8.97 -15.88
N PRO A 72 9.42 -8.64 -16.94
CA PRO A 72 9.14 -7.53 -17.85
C PRO A 72 7.88 -7.72 -18.72
N GLY A 73 7.34 -8.94 -18.82
CA GLY A 73 6.08 -9.21 -19.51
C GLY A 73 4.82 -8.97 -18.67
N ASN A 74 4.95 -8.76 -17.35
CA ASN A 74 3.80 -8.61 -16.47
C ASN A 74 3.45 -7.14 -16.25
N LYS A 75 2.41 -6.66 -16.94
CA LYS A 75 1.91 -5.28 -16.85
C LYS A 75 1.58 -4.88 -15.41
N ALA A 76 1.01 -5.77 -14.60
CA ALA A 76 0.69 -5.47 -13.21
C ALA A 76 1.95 -5.27 -12.36
N PHE A 77 2.98 -6.09 -12.58
CA PHE A 77 4.27 -5.92 -11.89
C PHE A 77 4.94 -4.59 -12.25
N ILE A 78 4.91 -4.19 -13.52
CA ILE A 78 5.46 -2.90 -13.98
C ILE A 78 4.73 -1.75 -13.29
N VAL A 79 3.39 -1.75 -13.31
CA VAL A 79 2.57 -0.70 -12.67
C VAL A 79 2.88 -0.62 -11.17
N LEU A 80 2.94 -1.75 -10.47
CA LEU A 80 3.27 -1.77 -9.04
C LEU A 80 4.68 -1.26 -8.74
N SER A 81 5.64 -1.50 -9.63
CA SER A 81 7.01 -1.01 -9.52
C SER A 81 7.08 0.50 -9.74
N VAL A 82 6.42 1.03 -10.77
CA VAL A 82 6.34 2.47 -11.04
C VAL A 82 5.68 3.20 -9.86
N LEU A 83 4.54 2.69 -9.38
CA LEU A 83 3.86 3.24 -8.19
C LEU A 83 4.74 3.17 -6.93
N GLY A 84 5.57 2.13 -6.79
CA GLY A 84 6.57 2.02 -5.73
C GLY A 84 7.65 3.10 -5.84
N GLY A 85 8.20 3.32 -7.03
CA GLY A 85 9.16 4.37 -7.29
C GLY A 85 8.60 5.77 -6.98
N ILE A 86 7.38 6.05 -7.43
CA ILE A 86 6.68 7.31 -7.13
C ILE A 86 6.50 7.49 -5.62
N ALA A 87 6.09 6.44 -4.89
CA ALA A 87 5.94 6.50 -3.44
C ALA A 87 7.27 6.82 -2.72
N ILE A 88 8.39 6.25 -3.17
CA ILE A 88 9.73 6.55 -2.63
C ILE A 88 10.09 8.01 -2.89
N LEU A 89 9.88 8.51 -4.11
CA LEU A 89 10.16 9.91 -4.45
C LEU A 89 9.32 10.87 -3.60
N LEU A 90 8.04 10.56 -3.39
CA LEU A 90 7.17 11.34 -2.49
C LEU A 90 7.62 11.27 -1.03
N GLY A 91 8.09 10.10 -0.57
CA GLY A 91 8.68 9.94 0.76
C GLY A 91 9.93 10.81 0.94
N ILE A 92 10.85 10.79 -0.03
CA ILE A 92 12.05 11.64 -0.02
C ILE A 92 11.67 13.13 -0.05
N TRP A 93 10.71 13.52 -0.89
CA TRP A 93 10.22 14.90 -0.94
C TRP A 93 9.63 15.32 0.42
N SER A 94 8.91 14.43 1.10
CA SER A 94 8.41 14.69 2.45
C SER A 94 9.51 15.01 3.47
N PHE A 95 10.73 14.49 3.30
CA PHE A 95 11.84 14.81 4.21
C PHE A 95 12.46 16.19 3.94
N ILE A 96 12.46 16.61 2.67
CA ILE A 96 13.12 17.86 2.24
C ILE A 96 12.16 19.06 2.41
N SER A 97 10.86 18.83 2.24
CA SER A 97 9.86 19.90 2.35
C SER A 97 9.69 20.37 3.79
N LYS A 98 9.52 21.69 3.99
CA LYS A 98 9.14 22.29 5.29
C LYS A 98 7.67 22.71 5.35
N ASN A 99 6.97 22.68 4.22
CA ASN A 99 5.60 23.21 4.11
C ASN A 99 4.57 22.13 4.50
N GLN A 100 3.73 22.40 5.50
CA GLN A 100 2.70 21.46 5.95
C GLN A 100 1.65 21.16 4.88
N SER A 101 1.32 22.13 4.01
CA SER A 101 0.41 21.90 2.88
C SER A 101 0.97 20.88 1.88
N VAL A 102 2.29 20.89 1.66
CA VAL A 102 2.96 19.90 0.81
C VAL A 102 2.91 18.51 1.45
N HIS A 103 3.13 18.40 2.76
CA HIS A 103 3.00 17.14 3.48
C HIS A 103 1.59 16.58 3.44
N ARG A 104 0.57 17.44 3.52
CA ARG A 104 -0.83 17.06 3.33
C ARG A 104 -1.07 16.47 1.94
N THR A 105 -0.59 17.14 0.89
CA THR A 105 -0.68 16.62 -0.48
C THR A 105 0.04 15.28 -0.63
N ILE A 106 1.25 15.16 -0.07
CA ILE A 106 2.02 13.91 -0.09
C ILE A 106 1.27 12.79 0.63
N PHE A 107 0.67 13.06 1.79
CA PHE A 107 -0.14 12.09 2.52
C PHE A 107 -1.28 11.54 1.65
N TYR A 108 -2.03 12.42 0.98
CA TYR A 108 -3.12 12.00 0.10
C TYR A 108 -2.62 11.26 -1.14
N ALA A 109 -1.52 11.71 -1.75
CA ALA A 109 -0.90 11.03 -2.89
C ALA A 109 -0.43 9.61 -2.52
N LEU A 110 0.24 9.45 -1.37
CA LEU A 110 0.64 8.14 -0.84
C LEU A 110 -0.57 7.24 -0.55
N SER A 111 -1.64 7.81 0.00
CA SER A 111 -2.89 7.07 0.27
C SER A 111 -3.51 6.54 -1.02
N ILE A 112 -3.59 7.35 -2.06
CA ILE A 112 -4.09 6.96 -3.39
C ILE A 112 -3.22 5.85 -3.97
N ILE A 113 -1.89 5.97 -3.88
CA ILE A 113 -0.97 4.94 -4.35
C ILE A 113 -1.22 3.61 -3.62
N ILE A 114 -1.38 3.62 -2.29
CA ILE A 114 -1.67 2.41 -1.51
C ILE A 114 -2.98 1.79 -1.97
N ILE A 115 -4.05 2.58 -2.12
CA ILE A 115 -5.37 2.10 -2.60
C ILE A 115 -5.23 1.40 -3.96
N ILE A 116 -4.59 2.06 -4.94
CA ILE A 116 -4.42 1.50 -6.29
C ILE A 116 -3.63 0.19 -6.21
N LYS A 117 -2.52 0.15 -5.46
CA LYS A 117 -1.70 -1.06 -5.31
C LYS A 117 -2.49 -2.19 -4.67
N THR A 118 -3.24 -1.91 -3.60
CA THR A 118 -4.08 -2.92 -2.93
C THR A 118 -5.15 -3.48 -3.86
N VAL A 119 -5.83 -2.63 -4.64
CA VAL A 119 -6.84 -3.07 -5.62
C VAL A 119 -6.23 -3.97 -6.68
N ILE A 120 -5.06 -3.62 -7.23
CA ILE A 120 -4.38 -4.44 -8.25
C ILE A 120 -3.99 -5.80 -7.64
N VAL A 121 -3.31 -5.79 -6.49
CA VAL A 121 -2.78 -7.01 -5.86
C VAL A 121 -3.91 -7.95 -5.43
N GLU A 122 -4.89 -7.45 -4.67
CA GLU A 122 -5.98 -8.29 -4.17
C GLU A 122 -6.98 -8.64 -5.29
N GLY A 123 -7.21 -7.75 -6.25
CA GLY A 123 -8.03 -8.03 -7.43
C GLY A 123 -7.47 -9.19 -8.26
N MET A 124 -6.16 -9.19 -8.52
CA MET A 124 -5.51 -10.31 -9.20
C MET A 124 -5.58 -11.62 -8.42
N ARG A 125 -5.54 -11.56 -7.08
CA ARG A 125 -5.68 -12.74 -6.21
C ARG A 125 -7.09 -13.32 -6.24
N VAL A 126 -8.10 -12.46 -6.21
CA VAL A 126 -9.50 -12.86 -6.34
C VAL A 126 -9.73 -13.53 -7.70
N VAL A 127 -9.30 -12.90 -8.79
CA VAL A 127 -9.42 -13.44 -10.15
C VAL A 127 -8.76 -14.83 -10.23
N LYS A 128 -7.55 -14.97 -9.67
CA LYS A 128 -6.85 -16.26 -9.65
C LYS A 128 -7.59 -17.35 -8.89
N TYR A 129 -8.27 -17.02 -7.80
CA TYR A 129 -9.01 -17.99 -6.99
C TYR A 129 -10.36 -18.41 -7.59
N PHE A 130 -10.90 -17.64 -8.53
CA PHE A 130 -12.15 -17.97 -9.23
C PHE A 130 -11.94 -18.61 -10.61
N ILE A 131 -10.76 -18.44 -11.22
CA ILE A 131 -10.41 -19.03 -12.53
C ILE A 131 -9.69 -20.39 -12.39
N LEU A 132 -9.17 -20.70 -11.20
CA LEU A 132 -8.69 -22.03 -10.79
C LEU A 132 -9.73 -22.71 -9.90
#